data_AF-Q8IR70-F1
#
_entry.id   AF-Q8IR70-F1
#
_cell.length_a   1.000
_cell.length_b   1.000
_cell.length_c   1.000
_cell.angle_alpha   90.00
_cell.angle_beta   90.00
_cell.angle_gamma   90.00
#
_symmetry.space_group_name_H-M   'P 1'
#
loop_
_entity.id
_entity.type
_entity.pdbx_description
1 polymer ?
#
loop_
_entity_poly.entity_id
_entity_poly.type
_entity_poly.pdbx_seq_one_letter_code
_entity_poly.pdbx_strand_id
1 'polypeptide(L)'
;MTEYSSQSQTESDSDEGPEPDVEQARTGGSSDDLTSNEWLSLHGFPSGTDDELLAIFSRFCSMNAHRKRKNGLELRFATAEHLQLGVLMAKRLVVCNVQIHWHVGRMEDDPSLNPKPSRERSTAGGLGVFGKLRRAFANYFH
;
A
#
# COMPACT_ATOMS: atom_id res chain seq x y z
N MET A 1 24.43 57.30 -45.00
CA MET A 1 25.09 55.97 -45.04
C MET A 1 24.61 55.20 -43.82
N THR A 2 24.46 53.89 -43.99
CA THR A 2 23.43 52.99 -43.46
C THR A 2 23.39 52.81 -41.94
N GLU A 3 22.15 52.67 -41.43
CA GLU A 3 21.75 52.35 -40.06
C GLU A 3 22.17 50.94 -39.64
N TYR A 4 22.70 50.78 -38.42
CA TYR A 4 22.72 49.50 -37.70
C TYR A 4 22.72 49.73 -36.18
N SER A 5 22.06 48.81 -35.47
CA SER A 5 22.09 48.55 -34.02
C SER A 5 21.00 49.17 -33.17
N SER A 6 19.94 48.40 -32.94
CA SER A 6 19.52 47.99 -31.59
C SER A 6 18.40 46.95 -31.68
N GLN A 7 18.76 45.67 -31.70
CA GLN A 7 17.86 44.58 -31.34
C GLN A 7 18.45 43.92 -30.09
N SER A 8 17.86 44.22 -28.94
CA SER A 8 18.12 43.52 -27.69
C SER A 8 17.27 42.25 -27.69
N GLN A 9 17.88 41.11 -27.99
CA GLN A 9 17.37 39.79 -27.60
C GLN A 9 17.97 39.48 -26.23
N THR A 10 17.17 39.62 -25.18
CA THR A 10 17.47 39.00 -23.89
C THR A 10 16.94 37.59 -23.89
N GLU A 11 17.86 36.70 -23.55
CA GLU A 11 17.84 35.26 -23.67
C GLU A 11 16.86 34.67 -22.65
N SER A 12 16.16 33.61 -23.05
CA SER A 12 15.20 32.89 -22.22
C SER A 12 15.92 32.16 -21.09
N ASP A 13 15.85 32.70 -19.88
CA ASP A 13 16.02 31.92 -18.65
C ASP A 13 14.84 30.96 -18.53
N SER A 14 15.08 29.70 -18.89
CA SER A 14 14.15 28.61 -18.61
C SER A 14 14.30 28.30 -17.12
N ASP A 15 13.31 28.77 -16.35
CA ASP A 15 13.08 28.42 -14.95
C ASP A 15 12.89 26.89 -14.87
N GLU A 16 14.01 26.21 -14.64
CA GLU A 16 14.08 24.80 -14.30
C GLU A 16 13.46 24.66 -12.90
N GLY A 17 12.14 24.48 -12.87
CA GLY A 17 11.38 24.33 -11.65
C GLY A 17 12.01 23.27 -10.73
N PRO A 18 11.98 23.47 -9.40
CA PRO A 18 12.72 22.64 -8.46
C PRO A 18 12.32 21.16 -8.63
N GLU A 19 13.31 20.32 -8.96
CA GLU A 19 13.11 18.89 -9.04
C GLU A 19 12.53 18.38 -7.70
N PRO A 20 11.46 17.57 -7.73
CA PRO A 20 10.84 17.09 -6.51
C PRO A 20 11.85 16.25 -5.73
N ASP A 21 12.21 16.77 -4.55
CA ASP A 21 13.09 16.16 -3.56
C ASP A 21 12.73 14.69 -3.32
N VAL A 22 13.55 13.81 -3.90
CA VAL A 22 13.38 12.35 -3.87
C VAL A 22 13.41 11.77 -2.44
N GLU A 23 13.86 12.53 -1.45
CA GLU A 23 13.81 12.11 -0.05
C GLU A 23 12.40 12.21 0.56
N GLN A 24 11.56 13.13 0.10
CA GLN A 24 10.20 13.29 0.62
C GLN A 24 9.25 12.15 0.21
N ALA A 25 9.56 11.45 -0.88
CA ALA A 25 8.78 10.29 -1.33
C ALA A 25 8.95 9.06 -0.43
N ARG A 26 9.99 9.00 0.40
CA ARG A 26 10.21 7.86 1.31
C ARG A 26 9.36 7.92 2.58
N THR A 27 8.94 9.11 3.00
CA THR A 27 8.35 9.31 4.33
C THR A 27 6.83 9.47 4.29
N GLY A 28 6.25 9.91 3.17
CA GLY A 28 4.88 10.43 3.15
C GLY A 28 3.73 9.46 2.78
N GLY A 29 4.01 8.22 2.35
CA GLY A 29 2.99 7.45 1.62
C GLY A 29 2.24 6.35 2.37
N SER A 30 2.80 5.75 3.43
CA SER A 30 2.28 4.46 3.93
C SER A 30 2.41 4.23 5.43
N SER A 31 3.15 5.07 6.17
CA SER A 31 3.38 4.83 7.60
C SER A 31 2.24 5.37 8.48
N ASP A 32 1.60 6.47 8.10
CA ASP A 32 0.55 7.10 8.93
C ASP A 32 -0.73 6.27 9.00
N ASP A 33 -1.07 5.51 7.96
CA ASP A 33 -2.25 4.64 7.98
C ASP A 33 -2.11 3.47 8.98
N LEU A 34 -0.87 3.16 9.39
CA LEU A 34 -0.57 2.10 10.36
C LEU A 34 -0.56 2.60 11.81
N THR A 35 -0.41 3.91 12.05
CA THR A 35 -0.35 4.43 13.43
C THR A 35 -1.72 4.47 14.09
N SER A 36 -2.79 4.58 13.29
CA SER A 36 -4.17 4.64 13.78
C SER A 36 -4.91 3.30 13.75
N ASN A 37 -4.40 2.31 13.03
CA ASN A 37 -5.02 1.01 12.88
C ASN A 37 -4.18 -0.08 13.54
N GLU A 38 -4.82 -0.93 14.34
CA GLU A 38 -4.18 -2.11 14.97
C GLU A 38 -4.71 -3.42 14.37
N TRP A 39 -5.52 -3.35 13.31
CA TRP A 39 -6.23 -4.49 12.74
C TRP A 39 -5.57 -4.98 11.44
N LEU A 40 -5.52 -6.30 11.29
CA LEU A 40 -5.20 -6.99 10.05
C LEU A 40 -6.28 -8.03 9.78
N SER A 41 -6.83 -7.98 8.57
CA SER A 41 -7.83 -8.94 8.13
C SER A 41 -7.21 -9.90 7.13
N LEU A 42 -7.42 -11.19 7.35
CA LEU A 42 -6.98 -12.28 6.51
C LEU A 42 -8.20 -12.97 5.90
N HIS A 43 -8.17 -13.28 4.61
CA HIS A 43 -9.27 -13.95 3.91
C HIS A 43 -8.75 -14.74 2.71
N GLY A 44 -9.62 -15.58 2.11
CA GLY A 44 -9.27 -16.37 0.92
C GLY A 44 -8.28 -17.52 1.18
N PHE A 45 -8.11 -17.95 2.42
CA PHE A 45 -7.31 -19.12 2.80
C PHE A 45 -8.14 -20.41 2.83
N PRO A 46 -7.50 -21.59 2.65
CA PRO A 46 -8.21 -22.87 2.67
C PRO A 46 -8.97 -23.10 3.99
N SER A 47 -10.17 -23.69 3.90
CA SER A 47 -11.01 -23.95 5.07
C SER A 47 -10.28 -24.83 6.09
N GLY A 48 -10.37 -24.49 7.37
CA GLY A 48 -9.71 -25.22 8.47
C GLY A 48 -8.26 -24.82 8.74
N THR A 49 -7.70 -23.85 7.99
CA THR A 49 -6.35 -23.31 8.24
C THR A 49 -6.36 -22.12 9.19
N ASP A 50 -7.52 -21.67 9.65
CA ASP A 50 -7.68 -20.50 10.53
C ASP A 50 -6.95 -20.66 11.86
N ASP A 51 -6.97 -21.85 12.47
CA ASP A 51 -6.22 -22.12 13.71
C ASP A 51 -4.71 -22.15 13.48
N GLU A 52 -4.25 -22.66 12.33
CA GLU A 52 -2.83 -22.69 11.98
C GLU A 52 -2.31 -21.26 11.73
N LEU A 53 -3.05 -20.47 10.96
CA LEU A 53 -2.75 -19.06 10.75
C LEU A 53 -2.71 -18.33 12.10
N LEU A 54 -3.71 -18.51 12.95
CA LEU A 54 -3.73 -17.89 14.28
C LEU A 54 -2.50 -18.30 15.12
N ALA A 55 -2.09 -19.56 15.08
CA ALA A 55 -0.90 -20.06 15.77
C ALA A 55 0.40 -19.43 15.24
N ILE A 56 0.51 -19.24 13.91
CA ILE A 56 1.66 -18.57 13.30
C ILE A 56 1.73 -17.12 13.77
N PHE A 57 0.63 -16.36 13.63
CA PHE A 57 0.63 -14.94 13.99
C PHE A 57 0.86 -14.72 15.48
N SER A 58 0.21 -15.48 16.35
CA SER A 58 0.38 -15.37 17.81
C SER A 58 1.79 -15.73 18.30
N ARG A 59 2.53 -16.56 17.56
CA ARG A 59 3.92 -16.92 17.91
C ARG A 59 4.91 -15.78 17.68
N PHE A 60 4.69 -14.96 16.67
CA PHE A 60 5.64 -13.93 16.25
C PHE A 60 5.16 -12.52 16.59
N CYS A 61 3.85 -12.31 16.74
CA CYS A 61 3.26 -11.01 16.94
C CYS A 61 2.44 -10.99 18.24
N SER A 62 2.68 -9.99 19.09
CA SER A 62 1.81 -9.73 20.23
C SER A 62 0.43 -9.25 19.75
N MET A 63 -0.62 -9.97 20.17
CA MET A 63 -2.00 -9.74 19.78
C MET A 63 -2.89 -9.51 21.01
N ASN A 64 -3.81 -8.56 20.89
CA ASN A 64 -4.81 -8.25 21.92
C ASN A 64 -6.09 -9.07 21.74
N ALA A 65 -6.47 -9.35 20.49
CA ALA A 65 -7.69 -10.06 20.17
C ALA A 65 -7.62 -10.70 18.78
N HIS A 66 -8.48 -11.68 18.55
CA HIS A 66 -8.77 -12.21 17.23
C HIS A 66 -10.26 -12.50 17.09
N ARG A 67 -10.77 -12.49 15.86
CA ARG A 67 -12.16 -12.82 15.56
C ARG A 67 -12.23 -13.67 14.31
N LYS A 68 -12.72 -14.90 14.46
CA LYS A 68 -13.08 -15.76 13.33
C LYS A 68 -14.39 -15.27 12.73
N ARG A 69 -14.42 -15.08 11.41
CA ARG A 69 -15.57 -14.63 10.63
C ARG A 69 -15.89 -15.69 9.57
N LYS A 70 -17.09 -15.63 8.98
CA LYS A 70 -17.45 -16.55 7.87
C LYS A 70 -16.49 -16.45 6.69
N ASN A 71 -15.96 -15.25 6.43
CA ASN A 71 -15.14 -14.96 5.26
C ASN A 71 -13.64 -14.81 5.56
N GLY A 72 -13.19 -15.12 6.78
CA GLY A 72 -11.80 -14.88 7.15
C GLY A 72 -11.52 -14.77 8.65
N LEU A 73 -10.36 -14.21 8.96
CA LEU A 73 -9.82 -14.06 10.30
C LEU A 73 -9.38 -12.61 10.51
N GLU A 74 -9.91 -11.95 11.52
CA GLU A 74 -9.47 -10.62 11.94
C GLU A 74 -8.51 -10.74 13.13
N LEU A 75 -7.38 -10.04 13.05
CA LEU A 75 -6.34 -10.00 14.09
C LEU A 75 -6.21 -8.56 14.59
N ARG A 76 -6.18 -8.37 15.90
CA ARG A 76 -5.85 -7.09 16.53
C ARG A 76 -4.51 -7.20 17.24
N PHE A 77 -3.55 -6.37 16.86
CA PHE A 77 -2.20 -6.35 17.44
C PHE A 77 -2.13 -5.45 18.67
N ALA A 78 -1.09 -5.69 19.48
CA ALA A 78 -0.84 -4.92 20.69
C ALA A 78 -0.37 -3.49 20.41
N THR A 79 0.38 -3.30 19.33
CA THR A 79 0.96 -2.01 18.91
C THR A 79 1.09 -1.95 17.39
N ALA A 80 1.37 -0.76 16.84
CA ALA A 80 1.62 -0.56 15.41
C ALA A 80 2.85 -1.33 14.89
N GLU A 81 3.90 -1.52 15.70
CA GLU A 81 5.08 -2.31 15.35
C GLU A 81 4.71 -3.79 15.15
N HIS A 82 3.83 -4.31 16.00
CA HIS A 82 3.33 -5.69 15.86
C HIS A 82 2.40 -5.85 14.65
N LEU A 83 1.64 -4.81 14.29
CA LEU A 83 0.90 -4.80 13.02
C LEU A 83 1.86 -4.83 11.83
N GLN A 84 2.92 -4.04 11.83
CA GLN A 84 3.94 -4.06 10.76
C GLN A 84 4.56 -5.45 10.62
N LEU A 85 4.89 -6.10 11.74
CA LEU A 85 5.38 -7.47 11.72
C LEU A 85 4.33 -8.45 11.18
N GLY A 86 3.06 -8.29 11.58
CA GLY A 86 1.94 -9.05 11.03
C GLY A 86 1.80 -8.88 9.51
N VAL A 87 1.91 -7.66 9.00
CA VAL A 87 1.90 -7.37 7.55
C VAL A 87 3.06 -8.05 6.85
N LEU A 88 4.27 -8.02 7.42
CA LEU A 88 5.43 -8.72 6.89
C LEU A 88 5.22 -10.24 6.86
N MET A 89 4.61 -10.81 7.91
CA MET A 89 4.25 -12.22 7.96
C MET A 89 3.23 -12.59 6.89
N ALA A 90 2.18 -11.79 6.71
CA ALA A 90 1.18 -12.00 5.67
C ALA A 90 1.80 -11.97 4.27
N LYS A 91 2.69 -11.01 3.99
CA LYS A 91 3.48 -10.96 2.76
C LYS A 91 4.33 -12.22 2.58
N ARG A 92 5.01 -12.68 3.63
CA ARG A 92 5.84 -13.88 3.59
C ARG A 92 5.04 -15.14 3.28
N LEU A 93 3.84 -15.27 3.86
CA LEU A 93 2.94 -16.40 3.58
C LEU A 93 2.56 -16.45 2.10
N VAL A 94 2.22 -15.30 1.50
CA VAL A 94 1.92 -15.19 0.06
C VAL A 94 3.12 -15.61 -0.79
N VAL A 95 4.33 -15.15 -0.44
CA VAL A 95 5.57 -15.53 -1.14
C VAL A 95 5.89 -17.02 -1.00
N CYS A 96 5.52 -17.65 0.11
CA CYS A 96 5.65 -19.08 0.34
C CYS A 96 4.53 -19.93 -0.30
N ASN A 97 3.78 -19.36 -1.27
CA ASN A 97 2.67 -20.01 -1.96
C ASN A 97 1.47 -20.40 -1.07
N VAL A 98 1.29 -19.75 0.07
CA VAL A 98 0.04 -19.86 0.84
C VAL A 98 -1.01 -18.99 0.15
N GLN A 99 -2.13 -19.59 -0.24
CA GLN A 99 -3.27 -18.86 -0.81
C GLN A 99 -3.92 -18.05 0.29
N ILE A 100 -3.61 -16.75 0.38
CA ILE A 100 -4.17 -15.84 1.38
C ILE A 100 -4.22 -14.42 0.81
N HIS A 101 -5.31 -13.72 1.07
CA HIS A 101 -5.47 -12.29 0.85
C HIS A 101 -5.47 -11.59 2.21
N TRP A 102 -4.93 -10.38 2.25
CA TRP A 102 -4.84 -9.60 3.48
C TRP A 102 -4.98 -8.11 3.20
N HIS A 103 -5.52 -7.39 4.18
CA HIS A 103 -5.56 -5.94 4.19
C HIS A 103 -5.49 -5.41 5.63
N VAL A 104 -4.94 -4.20 5.78
CA VAL A 104 -4.94 -3.49 7.07
C VAL A 104 -6.33 -2.93 7.32
N GLY A 105 -6.81 -3.07 8.56
CA GLY A 105 -8.15 -2.69 8.97
C GLY A 105 -9.03 -3.89 9.26
N ARG A 106 -10.29 -3.59 9.61
CA ARG A 106 -11.32 -4.61 9.87
C ARG A 106 -11.89 -5.15 8.56
N MET A 107 -12.42 -6.36 8.62
CA MET A 107 -13.11 -6.97 7.50
C MET A 107 -14.53 -6.41 7.50
N GLU A 108 -14.94 -5.83 6.38
CA GLU A 108 -16.31 -5.33 6.23
C GLU A 108 -17.28 -6.51 6.41
N ASP A 109 -18.20 -6.35 7.37
CA ASP A 109 -19.33 -7.24 7.50
C ASP A 109 -20.26 -6.99 6.32
N ASP A 110 -20.40 -8.00 5.45
CA ASP A 110 -21.46 -8.19 4.46
C ASP A 110 -21.92 -6.92 3.69
N PRO A 111 -21.62 -6.80 2.37
CA PRO A 111 -21.96 -5.61 1.57
C PRO A 111 -23.46 -5.31 1.47
N SER A 112 -24.34 -6.14 2.04
CA SER A 112 -25.77 -5.84 2.18
C SER A 112 -26.09 -4.66 3.11
N LEU A 113 -25.16 -4.22 3.96
CA LEU A 113 -25.41 -3.15 4.94
C LEU A 113 -24.85 -1.77 4.56
N ASN A 114 -24.17 -1.63 3.40
CA ASN A 114 -23.56 -0.37 3.01
C ASN A 114 -24.11 0.11 1.64
N PRO A 115 -24.98 1.13 1.59
CA PRO A 115 -25.36 1.73 0.32
C PRO A 115 -24.11 2.39 -0.27
N LYS A 116 -23.68 1.91 -1.45
CA LYS A 116 -22.52 2.44 -2.21
C LYS A 116 -22.41 3.96 -2.08
N PRO A 117 -21.23 4.53 -1.78
CA PRO A 117 -21.03 5.94 -2.04
C PRO A 117 -21.07 6.13 -3.56
N SER A 118 -22.17 6.64 -4.06
CA SER A 118 -22.29 7.15 -5.42
C SER A 118 -21.36 8.35 -5.57
N ARG A 119 -20.18 8.16 -6.15
CA ARG A 119 -19.41 9.28 -6.70
C ARG A 119 -18.70 8.86 -7.98
N GLU A 120 -19.41 9.13 -9.07
CA GLU A 120 -18.91 9.73 -10.30
C GLU A 120 -17.60 9.23 -10.90
N ARG A 121 -17.76 8.46 -11.99
CA ARG A 121 -17.09 8.64 -13.29
C ARG A 121 -15.79 9.46 -13.26
N SER A 122 -14.66 8.75 -13.28
CA SER A 122 -13.44 9.24 -13.92
C SER A 122 -12.87 8.15 -14.81
N THR A 123 -13.18 8.29 -16.09
CA THR A 123 -12.61 7.54 -17.20
C THR A 123 -11.23 8.12 -17.48
N ALA A 124 -10.15 7.47 -17.04
CA ALA A 124 -8.81 7.72 -17.55
C ALA A 124 -7.93 6.49 -17.28
N GLY A 125 -7.44 5.88 -18.36
CA GLY A 125 -6.56 4.72 -18.31
C GLY A 125 -5.26 5.02 -17.58
N GLY A 126 -4.77 4.04 -16.83
CA GLY A 126 -3.50 4.16 -16.12
C GLY A 126 -3.09 2.84 -15.48
N LEU A 127 -2.35 2.03 -16.24
CA LEU A 127 -1.52 0.93 -15.74
C LEU A 127 -0.41 1.52 -14.82
N GLY A 128 -0.77 2.00 -13.62
CA GLY A 128 0.00 3.02 -12.92
C GLY A 128 0.92 2.58 -11.77
N VAL A 129 0.70 1.40 -11.18
CA VAL A 129 1.48 0.96 -9.99
C VAL A 129 2.24 -0.35 -10.19
N PHE A 130 1.65 -1.35 -10.85
CA PHE A 130 2.32 -2.63 -11.11
C PHE A 130 3.37 -2.56 -12.23
N GLY A 131 3.26 -1.59 -13.16
CA GLY A 131 4.25 -1.39 -14.23
C GLY A 131 5.57 -0.78 -13.75
N LYS A 132 5.51 0.10 -12.74
CA LYS A 132 6.70 0.76 -12.18
C LYS A 132 7.51 -0.18 -11.28
N LEU A 133 6.85 -1.06 -10.51
CA LEU A 133 7.53 -2.07 -9.70
C LEU A 133 8.31 -3.08 -10.56
N ARG A 134 7.75 -3.48 -11.71
CA ARG A 134 8.41 -4.45 -12.61
C ARG A 134 9.65 -3.87 -13.28
N ARG A 135 9.71 -2.55 -13.54
CA ARG A 135 10.91 -1.89 -14.07
C ARG A 135 12.00 -1.69 -13.01
N ALA A 136 11.64 -1.47 -11.74
CA ALA A 136 12.61 -1.31 -10.65
C ALA A 136 13.39 -2.60 -10.33
N PHE A 137 12.75 -3.78 -10.45
CA PHE A 137 13.42 -5.07 -10.23
C PHE A 137 14.34 -5.49 -11.39
N ALA A 138 14.05 -5.07 -12.62
CA ALA A 138 14.85 -5.44 -13.80
C ALA A 138 16.26 -4.80 -13.80
N ASN A 139 16.44 -3.66 -13.12
CA ASN A 139 17.72 -2.97 -13.06
C ASN A 139 18.64 -3.44 -11.92
N TYR A 140 18.19 -4.34 -11.04
CA TYR A 140 18.96 -4.79 -9.89
C TYR A 140 19.73 -6.11 -10.12
N PHE A 141 19.52 -6.77 -11.26
CA PHE A 141 20.10 -8.08 -11.60
C PHE A 141 20.78 -8.09 -12.98
N HIS A 142 21.47 -7.01 -13.35
CA HIS A 142 22.34 -6.95 -14.53
C HIS A 142 23.75 -6.55 -14.14
#